data_AF-A0A925AIW1-F1
#
_entry.id   AF-A0A925AIW1-F1
#
_cell.length_a   1.000
_cell.length_b   1.000
_cell.length_c   1.000
_cell.angle_alpha   90.00
_cell.angle_beta   90.00
_cell.angle_gamma   90.00
#
_symmetry.space_group_name_H-M   'P 1'
#
loop_
_entity.id
_entity.type
_entity.pdbx_description
1 polymer ?
#
loop_
_entity_poly.entity_id
_entity_poly.type
_entity_poly.pdbx_seq_one_letter_code
_entity_poly.pdbx_strand_id
1 'polypeptide(L)' 'WSRSLIQVNESEKVAKESLGFAYYTNENGIGWATAGGKGFYEFKSKEWRIFEGKLDSVDRANAQAYLQTLYNDFLNK' A
#
# COMPACT_ATOMS: atom_id res chain seq x y z
N TRP A 1 -12.30 7.75 -34.25
CA TRP A 1 -11.34 8.67 -33.61
C TRP A 1 -10.26 7.86 -32.92
N SER A 2 -9.07 7.81 -33.52
CA SER A 2 -7.88 7.15 -32.97
C SER A 2 -7.12 8.15 -32.12
N ARG A 3 -6.86 7.84 -30.84
CA ARG A 3 -6.05 8.71 -29.98
C ARG A 3 -4.58 8.32 -30.16
N SER A 4 -3.84 9.25 -30.75
CA SER A 4 -2.43 9.16 -31.08
C SER A 4 -1.55 8.88 -29.86
N LEU A 5 -0.55 8.04 -30.10
CA LEU A 5 0.56 7.67 -29.23
C LEU A 5 1.33 8.91 -28.78
N ILE A 6 1.47 9.11 -27.46
CA ILE A 6 2.45 10.06 -26.94
C ILE A 6 3.80 9.35 -26.95
N GLN A 7 4.62 9.71 -27.93
CA GLN A 7 6.06 9.47 -27.97
C GLN A 7 6.69 10.29 -26.84
N VAL A 8 7.05 9.64 -25.72
CA VAL A 8 7.84 10.27 -24.66
C VAL A 8 9.27 9.78 -24.81
N ASN A 9 10.17 10.75 -25.01
CA ASN A 9 11.55 10.58 -25.38
C ASN A 9 12.38 9.84 -24.30
N GLU A 10 13.32 9.06 -24.82
CA GLU A 10 14.31 8.20 -24.18
C GLU A 10 15.42 8.95 -23.39
N SER A 11 15.09 9.91 -22.51
CA SER A 11 16.11 10.67 -21.75
C SER A 11 15.71 11.14 -20.36
N GLU A 12 14.89 10.38 -19.66
CA GLU A 12 14.79 10.50 -18.20
C GLU A 12 15.09 9.15 -17.55
N LYS A 13 16.35 8.97 -17.13
CA LYS A 13 16.73 8.06 -16.04
C LYS A 13 16.04 8.54 -14.75
N VAL A 14 14.72 8.40 -14.66
CA VAL A 14 14.02 8.39 -13.38
C VAL A 14 14.05 6.94 -12.96
N ALA A 15 14.80 6.65 -11.89
CA ALA A 15 14.74 5.39 -11.18
C ALA A 15 13.28 5.12 -10.79
N LYS A 16 12.55 4.43 -11.67
CA LYS A 16 11.19 3.98 -11.47
C LYS A 16 11.26 2.68 -10.68
N GLU A 17 11.92 2.72 -9.53
CA GLU A 17 11.69 1.71 -8.50
C GLU A 17 10.22 1.88 -8.10
N SER A 18 9.45 0.83 -8.33
CA SER A 18 8.01 0.82 -8.15
C SER A 18 7.66 1.13 -6.69
N LEU A 19 7.40 2.41 -6.38
CA LEU A 19 6.77 2.92 -5.15
C LEU A 19 5.28 2.52 -5.05
N GLY A 20 4.91 1.35 -5.58
CA GLY A 20 3.56 0.82 -5.50
C GLY A 20 3.35 0.17 -4.14
N PHE A 21 2.35 0.62 -3.39
CA PHE A 21 1.82 -0.16 -2.28
C PHE A 21 0.48 -0.78 -2.69
N ALA A 22 0.26 -2.01 -2.27
CA ALA A 22 -1.02 -2.69 -2.43
C ALA A 22 -1.57 -3.02 -1.05
N TYR A 23 -2.87 -2.85 -0.87
CA TYR A 23 -3.55 -3.18 0.36
C TYR A 23 -4.78 -4.04 0.10
N TYR A 24 -5.11 -4.87 1.08
CA TYR A 24 -6.30 -5.70 1.09
C TYR A 24 -6.91 -5.63 2.47
N THR A 25 -8.18 -5.27 2.60
CA THR A 25 -8.85 -5.22 3.91
C THR A 25 -10.05 -6.13 3.94
N ASN A 26 -10.23 -6.84 5.05
CA ASN A 26 -11.41 -7.64 5.36
C ASN A 26 -11.78 -7.45 6.83
N GLU A 27 -12.79 -8.18 7.32
CA GLU A 27 -13.23 -8.11 8.72
C GLU A 27 -12.16 -8.53 9.73
N ASN A 28 -11.13 -9.26 9.30
CA ASN A 28 -10.08 -9.78 10.17
C ASN A 28 -8.85 -8.86 10.24
N GLY A 29 -8.64 -7.98 9.27
CA GLY A 29 -7.44 -7.15 9.22
C GLY A 29 -7.17 -6.41 7.91
N ILE A 30 -5.94 -5.94 7.79
CA ILE A 30 -5.42 -5.30 6.58
C ILE A 30 -4.08 -5.91 6.16
N GLY A 31 -4.02 -6.38 4.92
CA GLY A 31 -2.80 -6.69 4.21
C GLY A 31 -2.17 -5.41 3.69
N TRP A 32 -0.85 -5.30 3.85
CA TRP A 32 -0.03 -4.21 3.37
C TRP A 32 1.20 -4.77 2.67
N ALA A 33 1.38 -4.40 1.40
CA ALA A 33 2.46 -4.85 0.56
C ALA A 33 3.18 -3.63 -0.04
N THR A 34 4.48 -3.52 0.22
CA THR A 34 5.39 -2.52 -0.36
C THR A 34 6.53 -3.22 -1.07
N ALA A 35 7.40 -2.44 -1.73
CA ALA A 35 8.62 -2.97 -2.32
C ALA A 35 9.59 -3.56 -1.27
N GLY A 36 9.52 -3.12 -0.01
CA GLY A 36 10.38 -3.59 1.09
C GLY A 36 9.84 -4.82 1.84
N GLY A 37 8.53 -5.05 1.79
CA GLY A 37 7.94 -6.22 2.44
C GLY A 37 6.43 -6.29 2.36
N LYS A 38 5.92 -7.45 2.73
CA LYS A 38 4.50 -7.78 2.74
C LYS A 38 4.13 -8.31 4.10
N GLY A 39 3.02 -7.82 4.64
CA GLY A 39 2.48 -8.31 5.90
C GLY A 39 1.00 -8.06 6.03
N PHE A 40 0.41 -8.65 7.05
CA PHE A 40 -0.99 -8.52 7.38
C PHE A 40 -1.13 -8.13 8.84
N TYR A 41 -1.85 -7.06 9.09
CA TYR A 41 -2.20 -6.59 10.41
C TYR A 41 -3.57 -7.14 10.81
N GLU A 42 -3.60 -7.99 11.84
CA GLU A 42 -4.85 -8.54 12.38
C GLU A 42 -5.48 -7.56 13.38
N PHE A 43 -6.75 -7.18 13.17
CA PHE A 43 -7.44 -6.24 14.06
C PHE A 43 -7.73 -6.82 15.44
N LYS A 44 -8.06 -8.12 15.51
CA LYS A 44 -8.36 -8.81 16.77
C LYS A 44 -7.12 -8.94 17.66
N SER A 45 -6.05 -9.44 17.07
CA SER A 45 -4.78 -9.73 17.77
C SER A 45 -3.93 -8.46 17.93
N LYS A 46 -4.16 -7.43 17.11
CA LYS A 46 -3.35 -6.20 17.01
C LYS A 46 -1.89 -6.49 16.65
N GLU A 47 -1.65 -7.56 15.91
CA GLU A 47 -0.32 -8.05 15.55
C GLU A 47 -0.09 -8.02 14.05
N TRP A 48 1.17 -7.84 13.68
CA TRP A 48 1.64 -7.93 12.29
C TRP A 48 2.16 -9.33 12.00
N ARG A 49 1.56 -10.00 11.02
CA ARG A 49 2.11 -11.19 10.40
C ARG A 49 2.88 -10.79 9.15
N ILE A 50 4.20 -10.90 9.21
CA ILE A 50 5.06 -10.61 8.07
C ILE A 50 5.15 -11.87 7.20
N PHE A 51 4.80 -11.75 5.93
CA PHE A 51 4.88 -12.85 4.97
C PHE A 51 6.18 -12.82 4.19
N GLU A 52 6.69 -11.63 3.88
CA GLU A 52 7.88 -11.45 3.04
C GLU A 52 8.61 -10.15 3.41
N GLY A 53 9.93 -10.19 3.44
CA GLY A 53 10.75 -9.01 3.73
C GLY A 53 10.50 -8.43 5.12
N LYS A 54 10.54 -7.10 5.23
CA LYS A 54 10.28 -6.39 6.47
C LYS A 54 9.47 -5.14 6.19
N LEU A 55 8.39 -4.97 6.96
CA LEU A 55 7.68 -3.71 7.03
C LEU A 55 8.38 -2.81 8.05
N ASP A 56 9.06 -1.79 7.55
CA ASP A 56 9.68 -0.77 8.39
C ASP A 56 8.62 0.11 9.08
N SER A 57 9.05 0.88 10.07
CA SER A 57 8.13 1.70 10.88
C SER A 57 7.28 2.65 10.04
N VAL A 58 7.82 3.15 8.93
CA VAL A 58 7.12 4.04 7.99
C VAL A 58 5.97 3.29 7.30
N ASP A 59 6.20 2.07 6.81
CA ASP A 59 5.17 1.29 6.14
C ASP A 59 4.03 0.93 7.10
N ARG A 60 4.37 0.60 8.35
CA ARG A 60 3.37 0.33 9.40
C ARG A 60 2.55 1.57 9.73
N ALA A 61 3.17 2.75 9.81
CA ALA A 61 2.48 4.01 10.05
C ALA A 61 1.56 4.38 8.88
N ASN A 62 2.01 4.17 7.63
CA ASN A 62 1.19 4.39 6.44
C ASN A 62 -0.04 3.47 6.42
N ALA A 63 0.14 2.19 6.76
CA ALA A 63 -0.98 1.25 6.86
C ALA A 63 -2.00 1.67 7.94
N GLN A 64 -1.53 2.19 9.08
CA GLN A 64 -2.41 2.70 10.14
C GLN A 64 -3.15 3.98 9.72
N ALA A 65 -2.45 4.92 9.07
CA ALA A 65 -3.07 6.15 8.56
C ALA A 65 -4.14 5.84 7.50
N TYR A 66 -3.88 4.84 6.65
CA TYR A 66 -4.86 4.34 5.69
C TYR A 66 -6.10 3.78 6.38
N LEU A 67 -5.94 2.93 7.40
CA LEU A 67 -7.07 2.41 8.20
C LEU A 67 -7.89 3.53 8.85
N GLN A 68 -7.20 4.51 9.45
CA GLN A 68 -7.87 5.63 10.10
C GLN A 68 -8.68 6.45 9.11
N THR A 69 -8.13 6.69 7.91
CA THR A 69 -8.84 7.41 6.83
C THR A 69 -10.04 6.61 6.35
N LEU A 70 -9.88 5.30 6.12
CA LEU A 70 -10.97 4.42 5.71
C LEU A 70 -12.09 4.40 6.75
N TYR A 71 -11.75 4.34 8.03
CA TYR A 71 -12.74 4.42 9.11
C TYR A 71 -13.47 5.77 9.11
N ASN A 72 -12.74 6.87 9.00
CA ASN A 72 -13.33 8.20 9.00
C ASN A 72 -14.24 8.45 7.79
N ASP A 73 -13.85 7.98 6.60
CA ASP A 73 -14.57 8.26 5.36
C ASP A 73 -15.76 7.30 5.14
N PHE A 74 -15.66 6.06 5.62
CA PHE A 74 -16.66 5.02 5.32
C PHE A 74 -17.48 4.56 6.54
N LEU A 75 -16.96 4.71 7.77
CA LEU A 75 -17.60 4.16 8.98
C LEU A 75 -18.11 5.22 9.98
N ASN A 76 -17.64 6.47 9.93
CA ASN A 76 -18.30 7.57 10.62
C ASN A 76 -19.57 8.00 9.85
N LYS A 77 -20.66 7.26 10.09
CA LYS A 77 -22.03 7.74 9.84
C LYS A 77 -22.47 8.69 10.93
#